data_AF-A0A2P9EVY6-F1
#
_entry.id   AF-A0A2P9EVY6-F1
#
_cell.length_a   1.000
_cell.length_b   1.000
_cell.length_c   1.000
_cell.angle_alpha   90.00
_cell.angle_beta   90.00
_cell.angle_gamma   90.00
#
_symmetry.space_group_name_H-M   'P 1'
#
loop_
_entity.id
_entity.type
_entity.pdbx_description
1 polymer ?
#
loop_
_entity_poly.entity_id
_entity_poly.type
_entity_poly.pdbx_seq_one_letter_code
_entity_poly.pdbx_strand_id
1 'polypeptide(L)'
;MTPYALTVDAGVRDLRTADRLLHALAAELALPEGTFGCTHLVREGRPRVALSLALPSQPLLSTVRERLAARDHQVTPGIPDAMGRAVLYPGVTELTGTLSVADVLDRSAITRVTVLGGPGEPDPATPLTTQDHVRPHWQDGELILTAMPAVGGTLVPFEVPEPTPCCADH
;
A
#
# COMPACT_ATOMS: atom_id res chain seq x y z
N MET A 1 0.01 -17.29 -10.86
CA MET A 1 0.92 -16.65 -11.84
C MET A 1 1.79 -15.68 -11.08
N THR A 2 3.10 -15.70 -11.28
CA THR A 2 4.00 -14.71 -10.66
C THR A 2 3.72 -13.36 -11.31
N PRO A 3 3.36 -12.30 -10.56
CA PRO A 3 3.13 -10.99 -11.14
C PRO A 3 4.42 -10.46 -11.80
N TYR A 4 4.28 -9.75 -12.91
CA TYR A 4 5.41 -9.09 -13.57
C TYR A 4 5.79 -7.87 -12.74
N ALA A 5 6.77 -8.02 -11.84
CA ALA A 5 7.12 -7.01 -10.88
C ALA A 5 8.44 -6.30 -11.20
N LEU A 6 8.51 -5.03 -10.81
CA LEU A 6 9.75 -4.25 -10.74
C LEU A 6 9.80 -3.43 -9.46
N THR A 7 11.01 -3.06 -9.08
CA THR A 7 11.32 -2.16 -7.97
C THR A 7 11.89 -0.87 -8.53
N VAL A 8 11.47 0.25 -7.97
CA VAL A 8 11.99 1.58 -8.26
C VAL A 8 12.64 2.14 -7.01
N ASP A 9 13.91 2.52 -7.12
CA ASP A 9 14.63 3.26 -6.09
C ASP A 9 14.78 4.71 -6.51
N ALA A 10 14.00 5.59 -5.86
CA ALA A 10 14.01 7.03 -6.11
C ALA A 10 14.77 7.81 -5.03
N GLY A 11 15.48 7.13 -4.12
CA GLY A 11 16.21 7.78 -3.02
C GLY A 11 15.32 8.50 -2.00
N VAL A 12 14.03 8.20 -1.96
CA VAL A 12 13.06 8.80 -1.04
C VAL A 12 13.31 8.28 0.38
N ARG A 13 13.17 9.15 1.38
CA ARG A 13 13.49 8.83 2.79
C ARG A 13 12.28 8.76 3.73
N ASP A 14 11.10 9.17 3.26
CA ASP A 14 9.87 9.17 4.03
C ASP A 14 8.72 8.51 3.27
N LEU A 15 7.84 7.84 4.01
CA LEU A 15 6.71 7.09 3.45
C LEU A 15 5.73 8.00 2.71
N ARG A 16 5.47 9.20 3.21
CA ARG A 16 4.51 10.14 2.59
C ARG A 16 4.96 10.52 1.18
N THR A 17 6.22 10.89 1.02
CA THR A 17 6.78 11.24 -0.28
C THR A 17 6.80 10.02 -1.20
N ALA A 18 7.05 8.83 -0.66
CA ALA A 18 7.00 7.58 -1.42
C ALA A 18 5.59 7.28 -1.96
N ASP A 19 4.55 7.48 -1.14
CA ASP A 19 3.14 7.30 -1.53
C ASP A 19 2.73 8.25 -2.63
N ARG A 20 3.05 9.53 -2.47
CA ARG A 20 2.78 10.57 -3.47
C ARG A 20 3.49 10.26 -4.78
N LEU A 21 4.75 9.83 -4.71
CA LEU A 21 5.51 9.42 -5.88
C LEU A 21 4.85 8.23 -6.57
N LEU A 22 4.36 7.24 -5.81
CA LEU A 22 3.69 6.09 -6.38
C LEU A 22 2.39 6.47 -7.13
N HIS A 23 1.57 7.36 -6.56
CA HIS A 23 0.40 7.91 -7.25
C HIS A 23 0.78 8.72 -8.50
N ALA A 24 1.83 9.56 -8.41
CA ALA A 24 2.32 10.34 -9.56
C ALA A 24 2.80 9.42 -10.69
N LEU A 25 3.60 8.40 -10.37
CA LEU A 25 4.05 7.40 -11.34
C LEU A 25 2.87 6.65 -11.96
N ALA A 26 1.87 6.26 -11.18
CA ALA A 26 0.69 5.59 -11.70
C ALA A 26 -0.06 6.44 -12.72
N ALA A 27 -0.25 7.73 -12.43
CA ALA A 27 -0.89 8.67 -13.33
C ALA A 27 -0.04 8.93 -14.59
N GLU A 28 1.24 9.22 -14.44
CA GLU A 28 2.16 9.52 -15.55
C GLU A 28 2.37 8.34 -16.49
N LEU A 29 2.42 7.13 -15.94
CA LEU A 29 2.60 5.90 -16.71
C LEU A 29 1.27 5.38 -17.28
N ALA A 30 0.14 5.98 -16.88
CA ALA A 30 -1.21 5.51 -17.17
C ALA A 30 -1.38 4.02 -16.82
N LEU A 31 -1.01 3.67 -15.58
CA LEU A 31 -1.10 2.29 -15.12
C LEU A 31 -2.57 1.85 -15.07
N PRO A 32 -2.88 0.60 -15.47
CA PRO A 32 -4.25 0.09 -15.39
C PRO A 32 -4.79 0.10 -13.97
N GLU A 33 -6.10 0.32 -13.85
CA GLU A 33 -6.82 0.04 -12.61
C GLU A 33 -6.57 -1.42 -12.18
N GLY A 34 -6.36 -1.61 -10.88
CA GLY A 34 -6.00 -2.91 -10.30
C GLY A 34 -4.50 -3.24 -10.31
N THR A 35 -3.64 -2.33 -10.76
CA THR A 35 -2.19 -2.45 -10.53
C THR A 35 -1.89 -2.40 -9.04
N PHE A 36 -1.07 -3.34 -8.58
CA PHE A 36 -0.54 -3.28 -7.22
C PHE A 36 0.73 -2.43 -7.19
N GLY A 37 0.77 -1.51 -6.25
CA GLY A 37 1.92 -0.66 -5.99
C GLY A 37 2.18 -0.59 -4.50
N CYS A 38 3.41 -0.90 -4.09
CA CYS A 38 3.79 -0.98 -2.68
C CYS A 38 5.00 -0.10 -2.34
N THR A 39 5.07 0.33 -1.08
CA THR A 39 6.27 0.91 -0.47
C THR A 39 6.96 -0.11 0.43
N HIS A 40 8.28 -0.11 0.42
CA HIS A 40 9.14 -1.03 1.15
C HIS A 40 10.21 -0.26 1.92
N LEU A 41 10.32 -0.52 3.23
CA LEU A 41 11.36 0.10 4.06
C LEU A 41 12.67 -0.65 3.88
N VAL A 42 13.64 -0.04 3.21
CA VAL A 42 14.96 -0.61 3.02
C VAL A 42 15.90 -0.09 4.11
N ARG A 43 16.28 -0.99 5.02
CA ARG A 43 17.17 -0.66 6.16
C ARG A 43 18.65 -0.92 5.87
N GLU A 44 18.95 -1.75 4.87
CA GLU A 44 20.33 -2.02 4.47
C GLU A 44 20.98 -0.80 3.81
N GLY A 45 22.17 -0.44 4.31
CA GLY A 45 22.89 0.75 3.88
C GLY A 45 22.25 2.03 4.42
N ARG A 46 21.94 2.98 3.52
CA ARG A 46 21.25 4.22 3.90
C ARG A 46 19.73 3.96 3.95
N PRO A 47 19.06 4.21 5.10
CA PRO A 47 17.62 4.05 5.21
C PRO A 47 16.87 4.85 4.15
N ARG A 48 15.98 4.16 3.42
CA ARG A 48 15.18 4.73 2.34
C ARG A 48 13.90 3.91 2.11
N VAL A 49 13.02 4.44 1.27
CA VAL A 49 11.79 3.77 0.86
C VAL A 49 11.91 3.39 -0.62
N ALA A 50 11.90 2.10 -0.91
CA ALA A 50 11.79 1.58 -2.27
C ALA A 50 10.32 1.42 -2.65
N LEU A 51 10.02 1.57 -3.94
CA LEU A 51 8.69 1.36 -4.49
C LEU A 51 8.69 0.05 -5.28
N SER A 52 7.58 -0.67 -5.30
CA SER A 52 7.39 -1.77 -6.25
C SER A 52 6.07 -1.63 -7.01
N LEU A 53 6.06 -2.14 -8.24
CA LEU A 53 4.88 -2.21 -9.09
C LEU A 53 4.74 -3.65 -9.58
N ALA A 54 3.56 -4.23 -9.41
CA ALA A 54 3.18 -5.54 -9.95
C ALA A 54 2.17 -5.35 -11.08
N LEU A 55 2.60 -5.70 -12.30
CA LEU A 55 1.90 -5.40 -13.55
C LEU A 55 1.25 -6.67 -14.13
N PRO A 56 0.11 -6.52 -14.85
CA PRO A 56 -0.64 -7.65 -15.38
C PRO A 56 0.04 -8.38 -16.55
N SER A 57 1.07 -7.82 -17.18
CA SER A 57 1.69 -8.43 -18.37
C SER A 57 3.16 -8.05 -18.57
N GLN A 58 3.91 -8.93 -19.24
CA GLN A 58 5.30 -8.69 -19.62
C GLN A 58 5.49 -7.51 -20.59
N PRO A 59 4.64 -7.30 -21.62
CA PRO A 59 4.78 -6.13 -22.49
C PRO A 59 4.61 -4.81 -21.74
N LEU A 60 3.67 -4.75 -20.77
CA LEU A 60 3.49 -3.57 -19.93
C LEU A 60 4.70 -3.36 -19.02
N LEU A 61 5.26 -4.42 -18.43
CA LEU A 61 6.52 -4.36 -17.66
C LEU A 61 7.65 -3.73 -18.48
N SER A 62 7.87 -4.18 -19.71
CA SER A 62 8.89 -3.62 -20.60
C SER A 62 8.66 -2.13 -20.86
N THR A 63 7.42 -1.74 -21.17
CA THR A 63 7.03 -0.35 -21.43
C THR A 63 7.25 0.55 -20.21
N VAL A 64 6.81 0.09 -19.02
CA VAL A 64 6.99 0.83 -17.76
C VAL A 64 8.47 0.99 -17.44
N ARG A 65 9.27 -0.07 -17.59
CA ARG A 65 10.72 -0.03 -17.35
C ARG A 65 11.42 0.97 -18.26
N GLU A 66 11.09 1.00 -19.55
CA GLU A 66 11.65 1.97 -20.50
C GLU A 66 11.28 3.42 -20.12
N ARG A 67 10.01 3.66 -19.75
CA ARG A 67 9.54 4.99 -19.35
C ARG A 67 10.15 5.49 -18.04
N LEU A 68 10.39 4.59 -17.09
CA LEU A 68 11.07 4.89 -15.82
C LEU A 68 12.56 5.19 -16.06
N ALA A 69 13.24 4.39 -16.89
CA ALA A 69 14.63 4.63 -17.25
C ALA A 69 14.82 5.96 -17.97
N ALA A 70 13.89 6.35 -18.85
CA ALA A 70 13.89 7.66 -19.51
C ALA A 70 13.71 8.86 -18.55
N ARG A 71 13.37 8.60 -17.27
CA ARG A 71 13.23 9.59 -16.19
C ARG A 71 14.34 9.45 -15.13
N ASP A 72 15.42 8.74 -15.46
CA ASP A 72 16.57 8.49 -14.57
C ASP A 72 16.22 7.76 -13.26
N HIS A 73 15.09 7.05 -13.22
CA HIS A 73 14.77 6.17 -12.09
C HIS A 73 15.59 4.88 -12.15
N GLN A 74 16.18 4.51 -11.02
CA GLN A 74 16.84 3.22 -10.89
C GLN A 74 15.79 2.12 -10.75
N VAL A 75 15.80 1.15 -11.69
CA VAL A 75 14.83 0.05 -11.74
C VAL A 75 15.54 -1.29 -11.64
N THR A 76 15.04 -2.17 -10.76
CA THR A 76 15.47 -3.56 -10.66
C THR A 76 14.29 -4.52 -10.88
N PRO A 77 14.51 -5.71 -11.47
CA PRO A 77 13.44 -6.70 -11.61
C PRO A 77 12.97 -7.25 -10.24
N GLY A 78 11.68 -7.54 -10.12
CA GLY A 78 11.09 -8.16 -8.92
C GLY A 78 10.64 -7.16 -7.86
N ILE A 79 10.18 -7.69 -6.72
CA ILE A 79 9.86 -6.94 -5.50
C ILE A 79 11.05 -7.00 -4.52
N PRO A 80 11.30 -5.98 -3.70
CA PRO A 80 12.46 -5.96 -2.82
C PRO A 80 12.27 -6.86 -1.59
N ASP A 81 11.03 -7.06 -1.15
CA ASP A 81 10.64 -7.98 -0.08
C ASP A 81 9.17 -8.40 -0.24
N ALA A 82 8.73 -9.36 0.56
CA ALA A 82 7.35 -9.87 0.57
C ALA A 82 6.41 -9.11 1.52
N MET A 83 6.87 -8.05 2.20
CA MET A 83 6.18 -7.37 3.31
C MET A 83 5.79 -5.91 2.99
N GLY A 84 5.70 -5.57 1.71
CA GLY A 84 5.36 -4.21 1.26
C GLY A 84 4.01 -3.72 1.79
N ARG A 85 3.90 -2.40 1.98
CA ARG A 85 2.64 -1.70 2.26
C ARG A 85 2.01 -1.28 0.93
N ALA A 86 0.77 -1.69 0.67
CA ALA A 86 0.08 -1.34 -0.56
C ALA A 86 -0.50 0.08 -0.49
N VAL A 87 -0.29 0.83 -1.56
CA VAL A 87 -0.84 2.18 -1.78
C VAL A 87 -1.76 2.16 -2.99
N LEU A 88 -1.38 1.41 -4.03
CA LEU A 88 -2.21 1.12 -5.19
C LEU A 88 -2.62 -0.34 -5.11
N TYR A 89 -3.93 -0.59 -5.21
CA TYR A 89 -4.50 -1.93 -5.25
C TYR A 89 -5.94 -1.83 -5.78
N PRO A 90 -6.51 -2.91 -6.35
CA PRO A 90 -7.90 -2.93 -6.78
C PRO A 90 -8.86 -2.47 -5.66
N GLY A 91 -9.74 -1.52 -5.97
CA GLY A 91 -10.78 -1.03 -5.08
C GLY A 91 -10.39 0.04 -4.07
N VAL A 92 -9.11 0.46 -3.99
CA VAL A 92 -8.66 1.48 -3.02
C VAL A 92 -9.44 2.79 -3.11
N THR A 93 -9.85 3.21 -4.31
CA THR A 93 -10.61 4.43 -4.55
C THR A 93 -12.05 4.37 -4.04
N GLU A 94 -12.58 3.17 -3.76
CA GLU A 94 -13.91 2.97 -3.18
C GLU A 94 -13.90 3.03 -1.65
N LEU A 95 -12.72 2.96 -1.02
CA LEU A 95 -12.56 2.91 0.43
C LEU A 95 -12.57 4.31 1.07
N THR A 96 -13.67 5.03 0.90
CA THR A 96 -13.85 6.39 1.42
C THR A 96 -14.91 6.49 2.51
N GLY A 97 -14.72 7.43 3.45
CA GLY A 97 -15.65 7.66 4.55
C GLY A 97 -15.74 6.51 5.56
N THR A 98 -16.96 6.11 5.92
CA THR A 98 -17.22 5.00 6.86
C THR A 98 -17.91 3.85 6.12
N LEU A 99 -17.32 2.66 6.19
CA LEU A 99 -17.79 1.43 5.55
C LEU A 99 -17.91 0.32 6.60
N SER A 100 -18.67 -0.74 6.34
CA SER A 100 -18.56 -1.95 7.18
C SER A 100 -17.27 -2.71 6.87
N VAL A 101 -16.80 -3.56 7.79
CA VAL A 101 -15.69 -4.49 7.51
C VAL A 101 -16.00 -5.34 6.28
N ALA A 102 -17.23 -5.80 6.13
CA ALA A 102 -17.68 -6.55 4.95
C ALA A 102 -17.52 -5.73 3.66
N ASP A 103 -17.97 -4.46 3.65
CA ASP A 103 -17.83 -3.58 2.49
C ASP A 103 -16.36 -3.36 2.11
N VAL A 104 -15.46 -3.24 3.07
CA VAL A 104 -14.02 -3.09 2.81
C VAL A 104 -13.46 -4.32 2.09
N LEU A 105 -13.85 -5.52 2.51
CA LEU A 105 -13.41 -6.78 1.91
C LEU A 105 -14.04 -7.03 0.54
N ASP A 106 -15.34 -6.72 0.37
CA ASP A 106 -16.07 -6.97 -0.87
C ASP A 106 -15.67 -6.01 -2.00
N ARG A 107 -15.31 -4.77 -1.66
CA ARG A 107 -15.03 -3.70 -2.63
C ARG A 107 -13.54 -3.52 -2.94
N SER A 108 -12.66 -4.28 -2.30
CA SER A 108 -11.22 -4.11 -2.49
C SER A 108 -10.46 -5.42 -2.53
N ALA A 109 -9.18 -5.34 -2.91
CA ALA A 109 -8.28 -6.49 -2.88
C ALA A 109 -7.85 -6.90 -1.45
N ILE A 110 -8.31 -6.21 -0.41
CA ILE A 110 -8.01 -6.56 0.98
C ILE A 110 -8.68 -7.90 1.28
N THR A 111 -7.87 -8.89 1.65
CA THR A 111 -8.35 -10.24 1.92
C THR A 111 -8.76 -10.42 3.37
N ARG A 112 -8.25 -9.58 4.28
CA ARG A 112 -8.48 -9.71 5.71
C ARG A 112 -8.35 -8.40 6.45
N VAL A 113 -9.21 -8.18 7.45
CA VAL A 113 -9.08 -7.11 8.45
C VAL A 113 -8.71 -7.73 9.80
N THR A 114 -7.73 -7.15 10.47
CA THR A 114 -7.30 -7.55 11.83
C THR A 114 -7.38 -6.36 12.77
N VAL A 115 -7.64 -6.60 14.05
CA VAL A 115 -7.71 -5.54 15.07
C VAL A 115 -6.47 -5.59 15.96
N LEU A 116 -5.72 -4.49 16.02
CA LEU A 116 -4.53 -4.37 16.86
C LEU A 116 -4.88 -4.60 18.33
N GLY A 117 -4.20 -5.56 18.96
CA GLY A 117 -4.41 -5.90 20.38
C GLY A 117 -5.73 -6.63 20.66
N GLY A 118 -6.53 -6.94 19.63
CA GLY A 118 -7.78 -7.69 19.73
C GLY A 118 -7.62 -9.14 19.30
N PRO A 119 -8.45 -10.06 19.82
CA PRO A 119 -8.48 -11.43 19.33
C PRO A 119 -9.20 -11.51 17.98
N GLY A 120 -8.50 -11.97 16.94
CA GLY A 120 -9.11 -12.43 15.69
C GLY A 120 -9.66 -11.35 14.76
N GLU A 121 -10.55 -11.79 13.86
CA GLU A 121 -11.22 -10.93 12.88
C GLU A 121 -12.40 -10.19 13.52
N PRO A 122 -12.60 -8.90 13.17
CA PRO A 122 -13.73 -8.14 13.67
C PRO A 122 -15.06 -8.64 13.08
N ASP A 123 -16.17 -8.32 13.74
CA ASP A 123 -17.51 -8.58 13.20
C ASP A 123 -17.65 -7.88 11.83
N PRO A 124 -18.09 -8.59 10.76
CA PRO A 124 -18.25 -8.01 9.42
C PRO A 124 -19.12 -6.75 9.37
N ALA A 125 -20.08 -6.60 10.29
CA ALA A 125 -20.94 -5.42 10.39
C ALA A 125 -20.29 -4.24 11.14
N THR A 126 -19.11 -4.43 11.73
CA THR A 126 -18.40 -3.37 12.47
C THR A 126 -18.09 -2.19 11.54
N PRO A 127 -18.47 -0.95 11.89
CA PRO A 127 -18.11 0.22 11.09
C PRO A 127 -16.60 0.50 11.16
N LEU A 128 -15.99 0.76 10.01
CA LEU A 128 -14.60 1.16 9.82
C LEU A 128 -14.56 2.53 9.13
N THR A 129 -14.02 3.52 9.82
CA THR A 129 -13.79 4.87 9.26
C THR A 129 -12.42 4.90 8.60
N THR A 130 -12.41 4.95 7.26
CA THR A 130 -11.21 4.77 6.43
C THR A 130 -10.25 5.95 6.50
N GLN A 131 -10.73 7.13 6.89
CA GLN A 131 -9.98 8.40 6.85
C GLN A 131 -9.45 8.72 5.44
N ASP A 132 -10.05 8.11 4.41
CA ASP A 132 -9.58 8.13 3.02
C ASP A 132 -8.10 7.73 2.89
N HIS A 133 -7.60 6.93 3.84
CA HIS A 133 -6.21 6.50 3.94
C HIS A 133 -6.12 5.06 4.44
N VAL A 134 -6.14 4.12 3.49
CA VAL A 134 -6.14 2.68 3.78
C VAL A 134 -4.86 2.06 3.23
N ARG A 135 -3.91 1.75 4.11
CA ARG A 135 -2.59 1.17 3.78
C ARG A 135 -2.45 -0.25 4.34
N PRO A 136 -3.03 -1.27 3.67
CA PRO A 136 -2.86 -2.65 4.08
C PRO A 136 -1.43 -3.15 3.76
N HIS A 137 -1.06 -4.29 4.32
CA HIS A 137 0.25 -4.88 4.13
C HIS A 137 0.18 -6.31 3.61
N TRP A 138 1.20 -6.71 2.85
CA TRP A 138 1.37 -8.09 2.45
C TRP A 138 1.88 -8.93 3.61
N GLN A 139 1.21 -10.05 3.84
CA GLN A 139 1.63 -11.07 4.80
C GLN A 139 1.18 -12.43 4.29
N ASP A 140 2.11 -13.37 4.14
CA ASP A 140 1.84 -14.74 3.69
C ASP A 140 1.03 -14.84 2.37
N GLY A 141 1.17 -13.83 1.49
CA GLY A 141 0.44 -13.73 0.22
C GLY A 141 -0.96 -13.14 0.32
N GLU A 142 -1.39 -12.74 1.53
CA GLU A 142 -2.64 -12.05 1.81
C GLU A 142 -2.40 -10.55 1.97
N LEU A 143 -3.40 -9.74 1.56
CA LEU A 143 -3.38 -8.30 1.75
C LEU A 143 -4.20 -7.95 2.99
N ILE A 144 -3.51 -7.71 4.10
CA ILE A 144 -4.13 -7.55 5.42
C ILE A 144 -4.22 -6.07 5.79
N LEU A 145 -5.41 -5.60 6.13
CA LEU A 145 -5.60 -4.30 6.77
C LEU A 145 -5.56 -4.47 8.28
N THR A 146 -4.60 -3.81 8.94
CA THR A 146 -4.61 -3.68 10.40
C THR A 146 -5.42 -2.45 10.79
N ALA A 147 -6.39 -2.63 11.68
CA ALA A 147 -7.24 -1.58 12.23
C ALA A 147 -7.09 -1.47 13.75
N MET A 148 -7.50 -0.35 14.33
CA MET A 148 -7.54 -0.10 15.76
C MET A 148 -8.96 0.25 16.21
N PRO A 149 -9.36 -0.11 17.43
CA PRO A 149 -10.59 0.38 18.02
C PRO A 149 -10.61 1.91 18.14
N ALA A 150 -11.75 2.52 17.84
CA ALA A 150 -12.04 3.94 18.00
C ALA A 150 -13.37 4.14 18.76
N VAL A 151 -13.70 5.41 19.02
CA VAL A 151 -14.91 5.79 19.77
C VAL A 151 -16.17 5.26 19.07
N GLY A 152 -17.15 4.83 19.88
CA GLY A 152 -18.46 4.42 19.37
C GLY A 152 -18.51 3.01 18.79
N GLY A 153 -17.55 2.13 19.15
CA GLY A 153 -17.49 0.77 18.62
C GLY A 153 -17.08 0.74 17.14
N THR A 154 -16.39 1.77 16.68
CA THR A 154 -15.88 1.87 15.31
C THR A 154 -14.43 1.41 15.24
N LEU A 155 -13.97 1.08 14.04
CA LEU A 155 -12.58 0.81 13.72
C LEU A 155 -12.01 1.94 12.87
N VAL A 156 -10.69 2.13 12.94
CA VAL A 156 -9.93 3.00 12.04
C VAL A 156 -8.68 2.26 11.56
N PRO A 157 -8.15 2.52 10.35
CA PRO A 157 -6.85 2.00 9.94
C PRO A 157 -5.75 2.31 10.96
N PHE A 158 -4.81 1.38 11.14
CA PHE A 158 -3.66 1.55 12.03
C PHE A 158 -2.74 2.68 11.59
N GLU A 159 -2.43 2.74 10.29
CA GLU A 159 -1.63 3.83 9.72
C GLU A 159 -2.50 5.08 9.57
N VAL A 160 -2.04 6.18 10.14
CA VAL A 160 -2.69 7.48 10.03
C VAL A 160 -1.99 8.33 8.96
N PRO A 161 -2.75 9.08 8.13
CA PRO A 161 -2.18 9.86 7.03
C PRO A 161 -1.25 10.97 7.52
N GLU A 162 -1.48 11.51 8.72
CA GLU A 162 -0.61 12.48 9.38
C GLU A 162 -0.32 12.00 10.80
N PRO A 163 0.71 11.16 11.00
CA PRO A 163 1.08 10.78 12.36
C PRO A 163 1.51 12.05 13.08
N THR A 164 0.79 12.40 14.14
CA THR A 164 1.33 13.32 15.15
C THR A 164 2.68 12.75 15.55
N PRO A 165 3.80 13.51 15.47
CA PRO A 165 5.09 13.00 15.87
C PRO A 165 5.04 12.69 17.37
N CYS A 166 4.76 11.44 17.72
CA CYS A 166 4.88 10.96 19.07
C CYS A 166 6.35 10.56 19.27
N CYS A 167 7.06 11.45 19.98
CA CYS A 167 8.39 11.24 20.56
C CYS A 167 9.55 11.27 19.55
N ALA A 168 10.05 12.49 19.26
CA ALA A 168 11.38 12.72 18.72
C ALA A 168 12.39 13.20 19.79
N ASP A 169 12.09 13.02 21.08
CA ASP A 169 12.98 13.35 22.20
C ASP A 169 13.09 12.15 23.15
N HIS A 170 13.96 11.17 22.84
CA HIS A 170 14.50 10.22 23.84
C HIS A 170 15.89 9.72 23.41
#